data_AF-A0A839ZBB0-F1
#
_entry.id   AF-A0A839ZBB0-F1
#
_cell.length_a   1.000
_cell.length_b   1.000
_cell.length_c   1.000
_cell.angle_alpha   90.00
_cell.angle_beta   90.00
_cell.angle_gamma   90.00
#
_symmetry.space_group_name_H-M   'P 1'
#
loop_
_entity.id
_entity.type
_entity.pdbx_description
1 polymer ?
#
loop_
_entity_poly.entity_id
_entity_poly.type
_entity_poly.pdbx_seq_one_letter_code
_entity_poly.pdbx_strand_id
1 'polypeptide(L)'
;MKPLQIVRKRLVRHGDAWRVAPDDGPPATSVWAGTFVYIPGPLRETRARIDAVRTFGTAALYPAEGGAWVQAQMPDLERIVRAITAA
;
A
#
# COMPACT_ATOMS: atom_id res chain seq x y z
N MET A 1 0.10 15.58 11.94
CA MET A 1 0.28 14.70 10.76
C MET A 1 -1.00 14.74 9.94
N LYS A 2 -0.95 14.80 8.59
CA LYS A 2 -2.18 14.69 7.78
C LYS A 2 -2.79 13.28 7.95
N PRO A 3 -4.13 13.13 7.95
CA PRO A 3 -4.75 11.81 8.06
C PRO A 3 -4.32 10.92 6.88
N LEU A 4 -3.97 9.67 7.18
CA LEU A 4 -3.69 8.68 6.14
C LEU A 4 -4.97 8.40 5.36
N GLN A 5 -4.89 8.39 4.03
CA GLN A 5 -6.03 8.18 3.16
C GLN A 5 -5.99 6.77 2.56
N ILE A 6 -7.09 6.05 2.72
CA ILE A 6 -7.31 4.78 2.01
C ILE A 6 -7.87 5.10 0.62
N VAL A 7 -7.19 4.67 -0.42
CA VAL A 7 -7.51 4.97 -1.82
C VAL A 7 -7.58 3.71 -2.67
N ARG A 8 -8.29 3.79 -3.80
CA ARG A 8 -8.18 2.79 -4.86
C ARG A 8 -7.00 3.14 -5.76
N LYS A 9 -6.08 2.20 -5.96
CA LYS A 9 -4.98 2.32 -6.93
C LYS A 9 -4.97 1.13 -7.87
N ARG A 10 -4.43 1.36 -9.07
CA ARG A 10 -4.19 0.33 -10.07
C ARG A 10 -2.75 -0.15 -9.95
N LEU A 11 -2.53 -1.43 -10.21
CA LEU A 11 -1.22 -2.07 -10.31
C LEU A 11 -1.02 -2.52 -11.75
N VAL A 12 0.22 -2.38 -12.22
CA VAL A 12 0.71 -3.01 -13.45
C VAL A 12 1.79 -4.01 -13.11
N ARG A 13 1.83 -5.10 -13.86
CA ARG A 13 2.94 -6.05 -13.82
C ARG A 13 4.07 -5.49 -14.69
N HIS A 14 5.24 -5.25 -14.10
CA HIS A 14 6.42 -4.77 -14.80
C HIS A 14 7.55 -5.79 -14.62
N GLY A 15 7.74 -6.67 -15.61
CA GLY A 15 8.57 -7.86 -15.46
C GLY A 15 7.97 -8.81 -14.40
N ASP A 16 8.79 -9.26 -13.45
CA ASP A 16 8.36 -10.16 -12.36
C ASP A 16 7.85 -9.45 -11.10
N ALA A 17 7.73 -8.12 -11.14
CA ALA A 17 7.28 -7.32 -10.01
C ALA A 17 5.96 -6.60 -10.30
N TRP A 18 5.13 -6.46 -9.28
CA TRP A 18 3.97 -5.57 -9.31
C TRP A 18 4.37 -4.16 -8.89
N ARG A 19 3.90 -3.15 -9.61
CA ARG A 19 4.11 -1.73 -9.29
C ARG A 19 2.79 -0.97 -9.38
N VAL A 20 2.67 0.13 -8.64
CA VAL A 20 1.53 1.04 -8.79
C VAL A 20 1.57 1.63 -10.19
N ALA A 21 0.46 1.50 -10.91
CA ALA A 21 0.30 2.04 -12.25
C ALA A 21 0.33 3.57 -12.19
N PRO A 22 0.98 4.25 -13.17
CA PRO A 22 0.76 5.67 -13.36
C PRO A 22 -0.73 5.92 -13.60
N ASP A 23 -1.25 7.04 -13.08
CA ASP A 23 -2.67 7.38 -13.19
C ASP A 23 -3.11 7.52 -14.68
N ASP A 24 -2.14 7.78 -15.59
CA ASP A 24 -2.33 8.04 -17.03
C ASP A 24 -1.79 6.92 -17.95
N GLY A 25 -1.75 5.67 -17.48
CA GLY A 25 -1.21 4.54 -18.26
C GLY A 25 -2.00 4.23 -19.55
N PRO A 26 -1.35 3.62 -20.58
CA PRO A 26 -2.02 3.26 -21.83
C PRO A 26 -3.21 2.31 -21.58
N PRO A 27 -4.37 2.52 -22.22
CA PRO A 27 -5.60 1.77 -21.94
C PRO A 27 -5.51 0.26 -22.21
N ALA A 28 -4.52 -0.19 -23.00
CA ALA A 28 -4.32 -1.59 -23.35
C ALA A 28 -3.53 -2.41 -22.29
N THR A 29 -3.07 -1.79 -21.20
CA THR A 29 -2.31 -2.51 -20.17
C THR A 29 -3.28 -3.19 -19.21
N SER A 30 -3.18 -4.52 -19.06
CA SER A 30 -3.94 -5.22 -18.02
C SER A 30 -3.53 -4.70 -16.64
N VAL A 31 -4.48 -4.05 -15.97
CA VAL A 31 -4.30 -3.45 -14.65
C VAL A 31 -5.10 -4.24 -13.62
N TRP A 32 -4.52 -4.45 -12.44
CA TRP A 32 -5.25 -4.94 -11.29
C TRP A 32 -5.60 -3.78 -10.37
N ALA A 33 -6.82 -3.72 -9.82
CA ALA A 33 -7.22 -2.66 -8.90
C ALA A 33 -7.30 -3.19 -7.47
N GLY A 34 -6.74 -2.44 -6.53
CA GLY A 34 -6.77 -2.76 -5.11
C GLY A 34 -7.04 -1.56 -4.24
N THR A 35 -7.20 -1.81 -2.94
CA THR A 35 -7.33 -0.78 -1.91
C THR A 35 -5.98 -0.60 -1.21
N PHE A 36 -5.55 0.65 -1.05
CA PHE A 36 -4.21 0.97 -0.56
C PHE A 36 -4.24 2.09 0.47
N VAL A 37 -3.21 2.13 1.31
CA VAL A 37 -2.84 3.31 2.09
C VAL A 37 -1.37 3.66 1.84
N TYR A 38 -1.06 4.95 1.74
CA TYR A 38 0.32 5.41 1.69
C TYR A 38 0.86 5.62 3.11
N ILE A 39 2.04 5.08 3.39
CA ILE A 39 2.73 5.30 4.66
C ILE A 39 4.08 5.95 4.36
N PRO A 40 4.32 7.20 4.82
CA PRO A 40 5.61 7.86 4.64
C PRO A 40 6.68 7.22 5.53
N GLY A 41 7.92 7.23 5.06
CA GLY A 41 9.09 6.81 5.84
C GLY A 41 9.88 5.66 5.21
N PRO A 42 10.95 5.21 5.89
CA PRO A 42 11.84 4.17 5.38
C PRO A 42 11.10 2.83 5.20
N LEU A 43 11.20 2.22 4.02
CA LEU A 43 10.51 0.98 3.67
C LEU A 43 10.70 -0.14 4.71
N ARG A 44 11.91 -0.26 5.26
CA ARG A 44 12.25 -1.27 6.28
C ARG A 44 11.47 -1.05 7.58
N GLU A 45 11.34 0.20 8.02
CA GLU A 45 10.59 0.55 9.23
C GLU A 45 9.09 0.39 8.99
N THR A 46 8.58 0.84 7.84
CA THR A 46 7.20 0.64 7.43
C THR A 46 6.83 -0.85 7.44
N ARG A 47 7.69 -1.70 6.87
CA ARG A 47 7.51 -3.16 6.92
C ARG A 47 7.46 -3.70 8.34
N ALA A 48 8.44 -3.34 9.18
CA ALA A 48 8.46 -3.80 10.57
C ALA A 48 7.20 -3.40 11.35
N ARG A 49 6.68 -2.19 11.15
CA ARG A 49 5.44 -1.71 11.77
C ARG A 49 4.22 -2.48 11.28
N ILE A 50 4.15 -2.80 9.98
CA ILE A 50 3.03 -3.56 9.40
C ILE A 50 3.06 -5.02 9.86
N ASP A 51 4.24 -5.64 9.89
CA ASP A 51 4.42 -7.03 10.33
C ASP A 51 4.05 -7.20 11.81
N ALA A 52 4.13 -6.14 12.61
CA ALA A 52 3.66 -6.12 14.00
C ALA A 52 2.11 -6.02 14.14
N VAL A 53 1.38 -5.67 13.08
CA VAL A 53 -0.08 -5.58 13.10
C VAL A 53 -0.67 -6.95 12.78
N ARG A 54 -1.49 -7.47 13.69
CA ARG A 54 -2.28 -8.68 13.44
C ARG A 54 -3.34 -8.39 12.37
N THR A 55 -3.10 -8.90 11.17
CA THR A 55 -3.99 -8.83 10.00
C THR A 55 -4.65 -10.19 9.77
N PHE A 56 -5.80 -10.21 9.09
CA PHE A 56 -6.47 -11.45 8.71
C PHE A 56 -5.81 -12.09 7.47
N GLY A 57 -5.29 -11.26 6.56
CA GLY A 57 -4.55 -11.70 5.38
C GLY A 57 -3.18 -11.05 5.28
N THR A 58 -2.46 -11.33 4.19
CA THR A 58 -1.15 -10.72 3.95
C THR A 58 -1.32 -9.29 3.43
N ALA A 59 -0.65 -8.33 4.09
CA ALA A 59 -0.47 -6.99 3.54
C ALA A 59 0.69 -6.99 2.54
N ALA A 60 0.42 -6.58 1.30
CA ALA A 60 1.46 -6.41 0.28
C ALA A 60 2.03 -4.99 0.35
N LEU A 61 3.35 -4.89 0.16
CA LEU A 61 4.10 -3.64 0.27
C LEU A 61 4.72 -3.27 -1.07
N TYR A 62 4.42 -2.08 -1.55
CA TYR A 62 4.90 -1.56 -2.83
C TYR A 62 5.71 -0.29 -2.57
N PRO A 63 7.02 -0.29 -2.87
CA PRO A 63 7.86 0.89 -2.68
C PRO A 63 7.33 2.09 -3.49
N ALA A 64 7.42 3.28 -2.90
CA ALA A 64 7.08 4.55 -3.53
C ALA A 64 8.10 5.62 -3.11
N GLU A 65 8.13 6.75 -3.82
CA GLU A 65 8.97 7.87 -3.43
C GLU A 65 8.56 8.38 -2.04
N GLY A 66 9.52 8.42 -1.10
CA GLY A 66 9.30 8.88 0.28
C GLY A 66 8.54 7.93 1.20
N GLY A 67 8.20 6.71 0.76
CA GLY A 67 7.37 5.80 1.55
C GLY A 67 6.99 4.48 0.86
N ALA A 68 5.82 3.96 1.21
CA ALA A 68 5.29 2.75 0.61
C ALA A 68 3.77 2.80 0.48
N TRP A 69 3.27 2.21 -0.60
CA TRP A 69 1.87 1.82 -0.74
C TRP A 69 1.65 0.46 -0.12
N VAL A 70 0.66 0.36 0.76
CA VAL A 70 0.31 -0.87 1.44
C VAL A 70 -1.05 -1.32 0.96
N GLN A 71 -1.13 -2.53 0.43
CA GLN A 71 -2.36 -3.13 -0.04
C GLN A 71 -2.80 -4.22 0.91
N ALA A 72 -4.04 -4.14 1.36
CA ALA A 72 -4.69 -5.19 2.14
C ALA A 72 -6.21 -5.08 1.97
N GLN A 73 -6.95 -5.94 2.66
CA GLN A 73 -8.40 -5.79 2.78
C GLN A 73 -8.74 -4.61 3.69
N MET A 74 -9.94 -4.03 3.52
CA MET A 74 -10.34 -2.81 4.25
C MET A 74 -10.18 -2.91 5.77
N PRO A 75 -10.64 -4.00 6.45
CA PRO A 75 -10.48 -4.11 7.90
C PRO A 75 -9.01 -4.16 8.36
N ASP A 76 -8.12 -4.72 7.53
CA ASP A 76 -6.69 -4.79 7.82
C ASP A 76 -6.01 -3.44 7.58
N LEU A 77 -6.41 -2.70 6.55
CA LEU A 77 -5.93 -1.34 6.31
C LEU A 77 -6.33 -0.39 7.45
N GLU A 78 -7.56 -0.49 7.96
CA GLU A 78 -7.99 0.32 9.10
C GLU A 78 -7.17 0.01 10.37
N ARG A 79 -6.85 -1.27 10.62
CA ARG A 79 -5.97 -1.66 11.73
C ARG A 79 -4.56 -1.12 11.57
N ILE A 80 -3.99 -1.24 10.37
CA ILE A 80 -2.66 -0.72 10.04
C ILE A 80 -2.60 0.79 10.25
N VAL A 81 -3.60 1.51 9.72
CA VAL A 81 -3.70 2.97 9.90
C VAL A 81 -3.76 3.33 11.37
N ARG A 82 -4.67 2.71 12.15
CA ARG A 82 -4.79 2.96 13.59
C ARG A 82 -3.47 2.72 14.32
N ALA A 83 -2.81 1.59 14.07
CA ALA A 83 -1.56 1.22 14.72
C ALA A 83 -0.43 2.23 14.41
N ILE A 84 -0.36 2.74 13.19
CA ILE A 84 0.69 3.67 12.76
C ILE A 84 0.41 5.10 13.22
N THR A 85 -0.86 5.51 13.30
CA THR A 85 -1.22 6.87 13.76
C THR A 85 -1.26 7.02 15.27
N ALA A 86 -1.36 5.92 16.02
CA ALA A 86 -1.38 5.92 17.48
C ALA A 86 0.02 5.85 18.12
N ALA A 87 1.05 5.60 17.31
CA ALA A 87 2.46 5.59 17.71
C ALA A 87 3.11 6.95 17.43
#